data_AF-A0A922M6K8-F1
#
_entry.id   AF-A0A922M6K8-F1
#
_cell.length_a   1.000
_cell.length_b   1.000
_cell.length_c   1.000
_cell.angle_alpha   90.00
_cell.angle_beta   90.00
_cell.angle_gamma   90.00
#
_symmetry.space_group_name_H-M   'P 1'
#
loop_
_entity.id
_entity.type
_entity.pdbx_description
1 polymer ?
#
loop_
_entity_poly.entity_id
_entity_poly.type
_entity_poly.pdbx_seq_one_letter_code
_entity_poly.pdbx_strand_id
1 'polypeptide(L)' 'MKEYLLPWIVITITLLEAVNASDKRPRFVTEPPARVLWPATRGAHALCRATGHPPPDIHWVTAEGQLLTTIPGLR' A
#
# COMPACT_ATOMS: atom_id res chain seq x y z
N MET A 1 32.96 33.83 -3.16
CA MET A 1 31.68 33.97 -3.90
C MET A 1 31.04 32.64 -4.31
N LYS A 2 31.76 31.50 -4.35
CA LYS A 2 31.21 30.17 -4.68
C LYS A 2 30.44 29.49 -3.54
N GLU A 3 30.75 29.82 -2.29
CA GLU A 3 30.13 29.25 -1.08
C GLU A 3 28.61 29.39 -1.02
N TYR A 4 28.04 30.45 -1.60
CA TYR A 4 26.59 30.71 -1.64
C TYR A 4 25.88 30.01 -2.81
N LEU A 5 26.58 29.56 -3.85
CA LEU A 5 25.96 28.86 -4.97
C LEU A 5 25.59 27.41 -4.61
N LEU A 6 26.40 26.76 -3.78
CA LEU A 6 26.19 25.40 -3.29
C LEU A 6 24.87 25.19 -2.53
N PRO A 7 24.51 26.00 -1.51
CA PRO A 7 23.24 25.82 -0.80
C PRO A 7 22.04 26.07 -1.71
N TRP A 8 22.10 27.04 -2.63
CA TRP A 8 21.02 27.28 -3.58
C TRP A 8 20.83 26.12 -4.56
N ILE A 9 21.92 25.53 -5.05
CA ILE A 9 21.86 24.33 -5.90
C ILE A 9 21.23 23.17 -5.13
N VAL A 10 21.66 22.92 -3.89
CA VAL A 10 21.08 21.85 -3.04
C VAL A 10 19.60 22.12 -2.78
N ILE A 11 19.21 23.36 -2.46
CA ILE A 11 17.80 23.75 -2.27
C ILE A 11 17.00 23.54 -3.55
N THR A 12 17.52 23.89 -4.73
CA THR A 12 16.82 23.68 -6.00
C THR A 12 16.67 22.20 -6.34
N ILE A 13 17.67 21.36 -6.02
CA ILE A 13 17.62 19.91 -6.24
C ILE A 13 16.58 19.27 -5.32
N THR A 14 16.56 19.61 -4.03
CA THR A 14 15.57 19.06 -3.09
C THR A 14 14.14 19.52 -3.41
N LEU A 15 13.96 20.76 -3.88
CA LEU A 15 12.64 21.24 -4.31
C LEU A 15 12.14 20.50 -5.56
N LEU A 16 13.04 20.14 -6.47
CA LEU A 16 12.70 19.45 -7.73
C LEU A 16 12.24 18.01 -7.49
N GLU A 17 12.77 17.31 -6.49
CA GLU A 17 12.34 15.94 -6.18
C GLU A 17 10.92 15.90 -5.60
N ALA A 18 10.52 16.91 -4.82
CA ALA A 18 9.21 16.98 -4.19
C ALA A 18 8.06 17.16 -5.21
N VAL A 19 8.28 17.86 -6.33
CA VAL A 19 7.22 18.09 -7.34
C VAL A 19 6.90 16.86 -8.19
N ASN A 20 7.78 15.86 -8.22
CA ASN A 20 7.60 14.64 -9.02
C ASN A 20 6.75 13.57 -8.31
N ALA A 21 6.33 13.80 -7.07
CA ALA A 21 5.39 12.95 -6.35
C ALA A 21 3.97 13.13 -6.92
N SER A 22 3.71 12.55 -8.09
CA SER A 22 2.36 12.53 -8.66
C SER A 22 1.47 11.58 -7.87
N ASP A 23 0.34 12.08 -7.39
CA ASP A 23 -0.69 11.27 -6.74
C ASP A 23 -1.17 10.17 -7.69
N LYS A 24 -1.16 8.93 -7.20
CA LYS A 24 -1.60 7.74 -7.93
C LYS A 24 -2.67 7.05 -7.12
N ARG A 25 -3.86 6.95 -7.71
CA ARG A 25 -4.98 6.22 -7.11
C ARG A 25 -4.58 4.78 -6.79
N PRO A 26 -5.03 4.23 -5.64
CA PRO A 26 -4.81 2.84 -5.31
C PRO A 26 -5.37 1.92 -6.40
N ARG A 27 -4.57 0.94 -6.82
CA ARG A 27 -5.01 -0.13 -7.72
C ARG A 27 -4.54 -1.48 -7.19
N PHE A 28 -5.32 -2.52 -7.42
CA PHE A 28 -4.90 -3.88 -7.12
C PHE A 28 -3.77 -4.31 -8.07
N VAL A 29 -2.69 -4.79 -7.47
CA VAL A 29 -1.57 -5.48 -8.14
C VAL A 29 -1.84 -6.98 -8.11
N THR A 30 -2.39 -7.47 -7.00
CA THR A 30 -2.79 -8.86 -6.83
C THR A 30 -4.10 -8.86 -6.07
N GLU A 31 -5.14 -9.35 -6.73
CA GLU A 31 -6.46 -9.53 -6.14
C GLU A 31 -6.52 -10.91 -5.48
N PRO A 32 -7.14 -11.03 -4.28
CA PRO A 32 -7.28 -12.31 -3.64
C PRO A 32 -8.24 -13.23 -4.41
N PRO A 33 -8.09 -14.56 -4.28
CA PRO A 33 -9.00 -15.51 -4.90
C PRO A 33 -10.44 -15.30 -4.43
N ALA A 34 -11.40 -15.40 -5.35
CA ALA A 34 -12.83 -15.28 -5.03
C ALA A 34 -13.32 -16.32 -4.01
N ARG A 35 -12.64 -17.48 -3.94
CA ARG A 35 -12.86 -18.52 -2.95
C ARG A 35 -11.53 -19.10 -2.52
N VAL A 36 -11.32 -19.19 -1.22
CA VAL A 36 -10.15 -19.85 -0.62
C VAL A 36 -10.66 -21.09 0.09
N LEU A 37 -10.20 -22.27 -0.34
CA LEU A 37 -10.48 -23.55 0.29
C LEU A 37 -9.24 -23.97 1.06
N TRP A 38 -9.40 -24.32 2.34
CA TRP A 38 -8.29 -24.78 3.17
C TRP A 38 -8.68 -26.06 3.91
N PRO A 39 -7.76 -27.02 4.06
CA PRO A 39 -8.00 -28.21 4.87
C PRO A 39 -8.03 -27.82 6.36
N ALA A 40 -8.85 -28.48 7.18
CA ALA A 40 -8.96 -28.17 8.61
C ALA A 40 -7.61 -28.25 9.35
N THR A 41 -6.66 -29.04 8.84
CA THR A 41 -5.34 -29.26 9.44
C THR A 41 -4.25 -28.31 8.93
N ARG A 42 -4.48 -27.53 7.86
CA ARG A 42 -3.54 -26.52 7.36
C ARG A 42 -4.27 -25.23 7.02
N GLY A 43 -3.81 -24.10 7.55
CA GLY A 43 -4.36 -22.79 7.18
C GLY A 43 -4.15 -22.46 5.70
N ALA A 44 -4.74 -21.35 5.26
CA ALA A 44 -4.53 -20.79 3.92
C ALA A 44 -4.23 -19.29 3.98
N HIS A 45 -3.66 -18.80 2.88
CA HIS A 45 -3.33 -17.40 2.70
C HIS A 45 -4.09 -16.83 1.50
N ALA A 46 -4.78 -15.70 1.71
CA ALA A 46 -5.36 -14.89 0.66
C ALA A 46 -4.45 -13.68 0.42
N LEU A 47 -3.67 -13.69 -0.68
CA LEU A 47 -2.74 -12.60 -0.97
C LEU A 47 -3.49 -11.42 -1.59
N CYS A 48 -3.38 -10.24 -0.97
CA CYS A 48 -3.87 -8.99 -1.53
C CYS A 48 -2.71 -7.98 -1.57
N ARG A 49 -2.50 -7.36 -2.74
CA ARG A 49 -1.47 -6.32 -2.93
C ARG A 49 -2.07 -5.16 -3.69
N ALA A 50 -1.84 -3.95 -3.20
CA ALA A 50 -2.23 -2.71 -3.85
C ALA A 50 -1.00 -1.80 -4.06
N THR A 51 -1.06 -0.94 -5.06
CA THR A 51 -0.06 0.10 -5.32
C THR A 51 -0.75 1.44 -5.49
N GLY A 52 -0.11 2.50 -5.05
CA GLY A 52 -0.62 3.86 -5.10
C GLY A 52 0.44 4.84 -4.59
N HIS A 53 0.19 6.12 -4.74
CA HIS A 53 0.99 7.18 -4.14
C HIS A 53 0.04 8.22 -3.55
N PRO A 54 0.08 8.49 -2.23
CA PRO A 54 0.88 7.80 -1.21
C PRO A 54 0.57 6.28 -1.12
N PRO A 55 1.47 5.46 -0.52
CA PRO A 55 1.26 4.02 -0.40
C PRO A 55 -0.10 3.71 0.28
N PRO A 56 -0.94 2.84 -0.32
CA PRO A 56 -2.26 2.56 0.23
C PRO A 56 -2.22 1.58 1.40
N ASP A 57 -3.09 1.79 2.38
CA ASP A 57 -3.39 0.82 3.43
C ASP A 57 -4.38 -0.23 2.93
N ILE A 58 -4.14 -1.50 3.29
CA ILE A 58 -4.97 -2.63 2.87
C ILE A 58 -5.76 -3.14 4.08
N HIS A 59 -7.09 -3.12 3.97
CA HIS A 59 -8.01 -3.60 4.98
C HIS A 59 -8.90 -4.72 4.44
N TRP A 60 -9.10 -5.76 5.24
CA TRP A 60 -10.08 -6.79 4.98
C TRP A 60 -11.41 -6.40 5.61
N VAL A 61 -12.51 -6.59 4.88
CA VAL A 61 -13.85 -6.25 5.36
C VAL A 61 -14.82 -7.40 5.12
N THR A 62 -15.85 -7.50 5.96
CA THR A 62 -16.98 -8.41 5.70
C THR A 62 -17.84 -7.88 4.55
N ALA A 63 -18.80 -8.69 4.07
CA ALA A 63 -19.76 -8.25 3.06
C ALA A 63 -20.61 -7.04 3.53
N GLU A 64 -20.75 -6.88 4.85
CA GLU A 64 -21.44 -5.77 5.51
C GLU A 64 -20.55 -4.54 5.72
N GLY A 65 -19.27 -4.61 5.32
CA GLY A 65 -18.30 -3.51 5.42
C GLY A 65 -17.58 -3.39 6.77
N GLN A 66 -17.72 -4.37 7.66
CA GLN A 66 -17.05 -4.35 8.97
C GLN A 66 -15.57 -4.72 8.83
N LEU A 67 -14.68 -4.00 9.51
CA LEU A 67 -13.24 -4.27 9.50
C LEU A 67 -12.93 -5.63 10.14
N LEU A 68 -12.24 -6.49 9.40
CA LEU A 68 -11.79 -7.80 9.84
C LEU A 68 -10.33 -7.76 10.28
N THR A 69 -10.10 -8.06 11.56
CA THR A 69 -8.76 -8.27 12.13
C THR A 69 -8.46 -9.76 12.36
N THR A 70 -9.48 -10.58 12.55
CA THR A 70 -9.41 -12.03 12.70
C THR A 70 -10.60 -12.67 11.98
N ILE A 71 -10.45 -13.92 11.54
CA ILE A 71 -11.54 -14.66 10.90
C ILE A 71 -12.38 -15.30 12.01
N PRO A 72 -13.66 -14.89 12.19
CA PRO A 72 -14.52 -15.48 13.21
C PRO A 72 -14.71 -16.98 12.94
N GLY A 73 -14.52 -17.81 13.96
CA GLY A 73 -14.78 -19.26 13.87
C GLY A 73 -13.60 -20.13 13.44
N LEU A 74 -12.43 -19.55 13.13
CA LEU A 74 -11.18 -20.32 12.97
C LEU A 74 -10.56 -20.55 14.36
N ARG A 75 -10.61 -21.80 14.85
CA ARG A 75 -9.93 -22.26 16.08
C ARG A 75 -9.39 -23.66 15.86
#